data_AF-A0A6G4X512-F1
#
_entry.id   AF-A0A6G4X512-F1
#
_cell.length_a   1.000
_cell.length_b   1.000
_cell.length_c   1.000
_cell.angle_alpha   90.00
_cell.angle_beta   90.00
_cell.angle_gamma   90.00
#
_symmetry.space_group_name_H-M   'P 1'
#
loop_
_entity.id
_entity.type
_entity.pdbx_description
1 polymer ?
#
loop_
_entity_poly.entity_id
_entity_poly.type
_entity_poly.pdbx_seq_one_letter_code
_entity_poly.pdbx_strand_id
1 'polypeptide(L)'
;MSTPPRPRRLSVAERLAAAGRDATLADLISRTSEWDRLLVEQAVYAVGRAHAELSANSLRELLPELAHGHLGVAIKALERGGIIEPTGQWVPSTSAATKGHRIAVWRLTPRGRRLASAQQLPPQRTPRSREQARRPAQLDLFGAA
;
A
#
# COMPACT_ATOMS: atom_id res chain seq x y z
N MET A 1 19.68 8.57 -35.77
CA MET A 1 18.67 9.40 -35.09
C MET A 1 17.33 8.66 -35.17
N SER A 2 16.91 7.96 -34.11
CA SER A 2 15.62 7.24 -34.11
C SER A 2 14.47 8.17 -33.74
N THR A 3 13.51 8.28 -34.64
CA THR A 3 12.22 8.97 -34.44
C THR A 3 11.45 8.33 -33.28
N PRO A 4 10.93 9.09 -32.30
CA PRO A 4 10.12 8.52 -31.23
C PRO A 4 8.79 7.95 -31.79
N PRO A 5 8.29 6.82 -31.25
CA PRO A 5 7.03 6.24 -31.72
C PRO A 5 5.87 7.19 -31.46
N ARG A 6 5.05 7.44 -32.49
CA ARG A 6 3.84 8.25 -32.37
C ARG A 6 2.86 7.57 -31.40
N PRO A 7 2.20 8.31 -30.49
CA PRO A 7 1.22 7.73 -29.57
C PRO A 7 0.09 7.07 -30.36
N ARG A 8 -0.16 5.78 -30.07
CA ARG A 8 -1.21 4.99 -30.73
C ARG A 8 -2.57 5.63 -30.45
N ARG A 9 -3.32 5.98 -31.50
CA ARG A 9 -4.71 6.43 -31.36
C ARG A 9 -5.57 5.26 -30.89
N LEU A 10 -6.15 5.40 -29.70
CA LEU A 10 -7.11 4.43 -29.16
C LEU A 10 -8.40 4.46 -29.98
N SER A 11 -8.97 3.30 -30.27
CA SER A 11 -10.30 3.18 -30.86
C SER A 11 -11.38 3.70 -29.91
N VAL A 12 -12.60 3.90 -30.41
CA VAL A 12 -13.74 4.31 -29.57
C VAL A 12 -13.98 3.29 -28.46
N ALA A 13 -13.93 1.99 -28.79
CA ALA A 13 -14.09 0.91 -27.82
C ALA A 13 -12.99 0.90 -26.75
N GLU A 14 -11.74 1.16 -27.13
CA GLU A 14 -10.61 1.23 -26.20
C GLU A 14 -10.71 2.44 -25.26
N ARG A 15 -11.23 3.57 -25.75
CA ARG A 15 -11.48 4.75 -24.92
C ARG A 15 -12.62 4.53 -23.93
N LEU A 16 -13.72 3.90 -24.35
CA LEU A 16 -14.82 3.52 -23.46
C LEU A 16 -14.37 2.50 -22.41
N ALA A 17 -13.57 1.52 -22.80
CA ALA A 17 -12.97 0.56 -21.86
C ALA A 17 -11.98 1.22 -20.89
N ALA A 18 -11.22 2.22 -21.33
CA ALA A 18 -10.36 3.02 -20.44
C ALA A 18 -11.21 3.84 -19.46
N ALA A 19 -12.23 4.56 -19.93
CA ALA A 19 -13.12 5.34 -19.08
C ALA A 19 -13.87 4.46 -18.06
N GLY A 20 -14.33 3.28 -18.46
CA GLY A 20 -14.96 2.31 -17.56
C GLY A 20 -14.01 1.78 -16.49
N ARG A 21 -12.76 1.47 -16.86
CA ARG A 21 -11.71 1.12 -15.88
C ARG A 21 -11.42 2.28 -14.93
N ASP A 22 -11.32 3.51 -15.44
CA ASP A 22 -11.01 4.70 -14.63
C ASP A 22 -12.15 5.03 -13.64
N ALA A 23 -13.42 4.87 -14.06
CA ALA A 23 -14.57 5.01 -13.17
C ALA A 23 -14.60 3.91 -12.08
N THR A 24 -14.30 2.66 -12.46
CA THR A 24 -14.17 1.54 -11.50
C THR A 24 -13.04 1.79 -10.51
N LEU A 25 -11.92 2.37 -10.97
CA LEU A 25 -10.79 2.75 -10.14
C LEU A 25 -11.18 3.83 -9.12
N ALA A 26 -11.95 4.84 -9.55
CA ALA A 26 -12.41 5.91 -8.68
C ALA A 26 -13.39 5.42 -7.59
N ASP A 27 -14.30 4.50 -7.92
CA ASP A 27 -15.20 3.88 -6.95
C ASP A 27 -14.44 3.01 -5.94
N LEU A 28 -13.47 2.20 -6.40
CA LEU A 28 -12.59 1.43 -5.52
C LEU A 28 -11.80 2.35 -4.57
N ILE A 29 -11.21 3.43 -5.07
CA ILE A 29 -10.50 4.43 -4.25
C ILE A 29 -11.44 5.05 -3.20
N SER A 30 -12.67 5.38 -3.58
CA SER A 30 -13.65 5.97 -2.66
C SER A 30 -14.10 5.01 -1.56
N ARG A 31 -14.07 3.70 -1.82
CA ARG A 31 -14.36 2.64 -0.85
C ARG A 31 -13.11 2.13 -0.12
N THR A 32 -11.93 2.64 -0.46
CA THR A 32 -10.66 2.27 0.18
C THR A 32 -10.54 2.99 1.50
N SER A 33 -10.57 2.23 2.60
CA SER A 33 -10.17 2.80 3.88
C SER A 33 -8.65 3.01 3.92
N GLU A 34 -8.18 3.99 4.68
CA GLU A 34 -6.75 4.15 4.96
C GLU A 34 -6.15 2.85 5.54
N TRP A 35 -6.97 2.08 6.25
CA TRP A 35 -6.62 0.77 6.80
C TRP A 35 -6.29 -0.26 5.72
N ASP A 36 -7.07 -0.36 4.64
CA ASP A 36 -6.79 -1.31 3.54
C ASP A 36 -5.47 -1.00 2.84
N ARG A 37 -5.18 0.30 2.65
CA ARG A 37 -3.91 0.74 2.08
C ARG A 37 -2.73 0.36 2.98
N LEU A 38 -2.87 0.60 4.29
CA LEU A 38 -1.86 0.22 5.27
C LEU A 38 -1.64 -1.30 5.30
N LEU A 39 -2.71 -2.11 5.23
CA LEU A 39 -2.59 -3.57 5.19
C LEU A 39 -1.78 -4.05 3.97
N VAL A 40 -2.05 -3.51 2.78
CA VAL A 40 -1.27 -3.86 1.58
C VAL A 40 0.19 -3.44 1.72
N GLU A 41 0.45 -2.25 2.25
CA GLU A 41 1.81 -1.77 2.48
C GLU A 41 2.57 -2.67 3.47
N GLN A 42 1.95 -3.07 4.58
CA GLN A 42 2.52 -4.00 5.54
C GLN A 42 2.79 -5.37 4.92
N ALA A 43 1.86 -5.89 4.11
CA ALA A 43 2.05 -7.15 3.39
C ALA A 43 3.25 -7.07 2.44
N VAL A 44 3.39 -5.97 1.68
CA VAL A 44 4.55 -5.73 0.80
C VAL A 44 5.86 -5.72 1.59
N TYR A 45 5.91 -5.07 2.74
CA TYR A 45 7.11 -5.07 3.59
C TYR A 45 7.39 -6.42 4.25
N ALA A 46 6.37 -7.18 4.62
CA ALA A 46 6.54 -8.53 5.16
C ALA A 46 7.11 -9.47 4.09
N VAL A 47 6.46 -9.57 2.92
CA VAL A 47 6.89 -10.44 1.83
C VAL A 47 8.24 -10.00 1.28
N GLY A 48 8.44 -8.70 1.04
CA GLY A 48 9.69 -8.17 0.49
C GLY A 48 10.91 -8.27 1.43
N ARG A 49 10.70 -8.56 2.73
CA ARG A 49 11.78 -8.92 3.67
C ARG A 49 12.06 -10.41 3.66
N ALA A 50 11.02 -11.23 3.63
CA ALA A 50 11.14 -12.69 3.63
C ALA A 50 11.65 -13.23 2.28
N HIS A 51 11.33 -12.53 1.19
CA HIS A 51 11.61 -12.92 -0.17
C HIS A 51 12.21 -11.74 -0.95
N ALA A 52 13.15 -12.03 -1.85
CA ALA A 52 13.76 -11.01 -2.71
C ALA A 52 12.75 -10.39 -3.71
N GLU A 53 11.73 -11.16 -4.08
CA GLU A 53 10.71 -10.80 -5.05
C GLU A 53 9.30 -11.07 -4.49
N LEU A 54 8.32 -10.31 -4.97
CA LEU A 54 6.92 -10.42 -4.58
C LEU A 54 6.00 -10.25 -5.80
N SER A 55 4.83 -10.87 -5.74
CA SER A 55 3.78 -10.71 -6.75
C SER A 55 2.43 -10.48 -6.09
N ALA A 56 1.42 -10.15 -6.89
CA ALA A 56 0.05 -10.05 -6.38
C ALA A 56 -0.42 -11.39 -5.78
N ASN A 57 0.08 -12.53 -6.24
CA ASN A 57 -0.27 -13.83 -5.67
C ASN A 57 0.24 -13.96 -4.22
N SER A 58 1.52 -13.66 -3.97
CA SER A 58 2.10 -13.76 -2.63
C SER A 58 1.49 -12.78 -1.63
N LEU A 59 0.96 -11.65 -2.10
CA LEU A 59 0.29 -10.67 -1.23
C LEU A 59 -1.13 -11.10 -0.86
N ARG A 60 -1.86 -11.74 -1.78
CA ARG A 60 -3.23 -12.22 -1.52
C ARG A 60 -3.30 -13.25 -0.40
N GLU A 61 -2.25 -14.04 -0.22
CA GLU A 61 -2.15 -15.01 0.89
C GLU A 61 -2.14 -14.34 2.27
N LEU A 62 -1.75 -13.07 2.35
CA LEU A 62 -1.64 -12.32 3.61
C LEU A 62 -2.78 -11.32 3.82
N LEU A 63 -3.62 -11.11 2.81
CA LEU A 63 -4.62 -10.06 2.80
C LEU A 63 -6.03 -10.65 2.94
N PRO A 64 -6.92 -10.04 3.73
CA PRO A 64 -8.33 -10.41 3.72
C PRO A 64 -8.96 -10.19 2.34
N GLU A 65 -10.02 -10.94 2.00
CA GLU A 65 -10.68 -10.86 0.68
C GLU A 65 -11.02 -9.42 0.25
N LEU A 66 -11.45 -8.57 1.20
CA LEU A 66 -11.78 -7.16 0.96
C LEU A 66 -10.60 -6.34 0.41
N ALA A 67 -9.36 -6.66 0.76
CA ALA A 67 -8.18 -5.94 0.29
C ALA A 67 -7.72 -6.35 -1.12
N HIS A 68 -8.34 -7.38 -1.73
CA HIS A 68 -7.95 -7.87 -3.05
C HIS A 68 -8.28 -6.90 -4.18
N GLY A 69 -9.41 -6.17 -4.07
CA GLY A 69 -9.83 -5.17 -5.05
C GLY A 69 -8.88 -3.96 -5.11
N HIS A 70 -8.24 -3.63 -3.98
CA HIS A 70 -7.38 -2.45 -3.86
C HIS A 70 -5.92 -2.71 -4.15
N LEU A 71 -5.53 -3.99 -4.23
CA LEU A 71 -4.17 -4.42 -4.47
C LEU A 71 -3.54 -3.71 -5.67
N GLY A 72 -4.29 -3.57 -6.77
CA GLY A 72 -3.81 -2.90 -7.99
C GLY A 72 -3.48 -1.42 -7.77
N VAL A 73 -4.35 -0.69 -7.06
CA VAL A 73 -4.16 0.73 -6.75
C VAL A 73 -2.97 0.93 -5.82
N ALA A 74 -2.93 0.15 -4.74
CA ALA A 74 -1.87 0.24 -3.74
C ALA A 74 -0.50 -0.08 -4.33
N ILE A 75 -0.38 -1.14 -5.14
CA ILE A 75 0.86 -1.49 -5.84
C ILE A 75 1.30 -0.35 -6.76
N LYS A 76 0.38 0.27 -7.50
CA LYS A 76 0.73 1.41 -8.36
C LYS A 76 1.22 2.62 -7.56
N ALA A 77 0.61 2.89 -6.41
CA ALA A 77 1.03 3.96 -5.52
C ALA A 77 2.44 3.69 -4.94
N LEU A 78 2.72 2.46 -4.51
CA LEU A 78 4.02 2.05 -3.98
C LEU A 78 5.11 2.09 -5.06
N GLU A 79 4.80 1.67 -6.28
CA GLU A 79 5.69 1.78 -7.44
C GLU A 79 6.02 3.24 -7.76
N ARG A 80 5.00 4.11 -7.87
CA ARG A 80 5.19 5.55 -8.10
C ARG A 80 5.93 6.23 -6.95
N GLY A 81 5.76 5.76 -5.72
CA GLY A 81 6.50 6.21 -4.55
C GLY A 81 7.95 5.73 -4.48
N GLY A 82 8.38 4.86 -5.42
CA GLY A 82 9.72 4.29 -5.46
C GLY A 82 9.97 3.33 -4.29
N ILE A 83 8.93 2.69 -3.75
CA ILE A 83 9.03 1.68 -2.69
C ILE A 83 9.34 0.30 -3.28
N ILE A 84 8.69 -0.01 -4.39
CA ILE A 84 8.88 -1.22 -5.18
C ILE A 84 9.20 -0.86 -6.63
N GLU A 85 9.86 -1.76 -7.32
CA GLU A 85 10.12 -1.66 -8.75
C GLU A 85 9.82 -2.99 -9.45
N PRO A 86 9.29 -2.96 -10.69
CA PRO A 86 9.09 -4.18 -11.46
C PRO A 86 10.43 -4.82 -11.82
N THR A 87 10.51 -6.15 -11.73
CA THR A 87 11.73 -6.89 -12.09
C THR A 87 11.82 -7.20 -13.59
N GLY A 88 10.73 -6.96 -14.33
CA GLY A 88 10.55 -7.37 -15.72
C GLY A 88 10.00 -8.80 -15.86
N GLN A 89 9.92 -9.55 -14.76
CA GLN A 89 9.32 -10.88 -14.74
C GLN A 89 7.80 -10.82 -14.56
N TRP A 90 7.13 -11.86 -15.05
CA TRP A 90 5.68 -12.00 -15.00
C TRP A 90 5.31 -13.42 -14.59
N VAL A 91 4.29 -13.55 -13.74
CA VAL A 91 3.73 -14.84 -13.32
C VAL A 91 2.24 -14.90 -13.66
N PRO A 92 1.67 -16.09 -13.91
CA PRO A 92 0.23 -16.23 -14.07
C PRO A 92 -0.47 -15.90 -12.74
N SER A 93 -1.55 -15.13 -12.81
CA SER A 93 -2.38 -14.86 -11.63
C SER A 93 -3.12 -16.11 -11.19
N THR A 94 -3.09 -16.40 -9.89
CA THR A 94 -3.82 -17.53 -9.28
C THR A 94 -5.27 -17.20 -8.96
N SER A 95 -5.68 -15.93 -9.10
CA SER A 95 -7.07 -15.53 -8.85
C SER A 95 -8.01 -15.99 -9.98
N ALA A 96 -9.09 -16.68 -9.61
CA ALA A 96 -10.11 -17.16 -10.55
C ALA A 96 -10.71 -16.03 -11.41
N ALA A 97 -10.92 -14.84 -10.82
CA ALA A 97 -11.47 -13.68 -11.51
C ALA A 97 -10.58 -13.19 -12.67
N THR A 98 -9.27 -13.42 -12.57
CA THR A 98 -8.29 -12.96 -13.55
C THR A 98 -8.03 -13.96 -14.67
N LYS A 99 -8.63 -15.16 -14.65
CA LYS A 99 -8.47 -16.18 -15.70
C LYS A 99 -6.99 -16.42 -16.11
N GLY A 100 -6.06 -16.36 -15.16
CA GLY A 100 -4.63 -16.56 -15.42
C GLY A 100 -3.90 -15.37 -16.08
N HIS A 101 -4.49 -14.17 -16.13
CA HIS A 101 -3.81 -12.98 -16.66
C HIS A 101 -2.45 -12.77 -15.97
N ARG A 102 -1.45 -12.36 -16.77
CA ARG A 102 -0.10 -12.11 -16.29
C ARG A 102 -0.09 -10.97 -15.29
N ILE A 103 0.57 -11.18 -14.16
CA ILE A 103 0.85 -10.18 -13.14
C ILE A 103 2.36 -9.98 -13.04
N ALA A 104 2.77 -8.74 -12.82
CA ALA A 104 4.18 -8.43 -12.69
C ALA A 104 4.75 -9.00 -11.39
N VAL A 105 6.07 -9.19 -11.40
CA VAL A 105 6.86 -9.45 -10.21
C VAL A 105 7.60 -8.17 -9.86
N TRP A 106 7.63 -7.86 -8.57
CA TRP A 106 8.27 -6.68 -8.02
C TRP A 106 9.33 -7.06 -7.00
N ARG A 107 10.23 -6.12 -6.71
CA ARG A 107 11.14 -6.18 -5.58
C ARG A 107 11.15 -4.87 -4.83
N LEU A 108 11.55 -4.89 -3.56
CA LEU A 108 11.79 -3.66 -2.81
C LEU A 108 12.96 -2.88 -3.43
N THR A 109 12.82 -1.57 -3.53
CA THR A 109 13.95 -0.68 -3.84
C THR A 109 14.84 -0.50 -2.61
N PRO A 110 16.02 0.14 -2.70
CA PRO A 110 16.78 0.53 -1.52
C PRO A 110 15.97 1.36 -0.51
N ARG A 111 15.07 2.23 -1.00
CA ARG A 111 14.15 3.00 -0.15
C ARG A 111 13.14 2.08 0.53
N GLY A 112 12.51 1.19 -0.23
CA GLY A 112 11.55 0.23 0.31
C GLY A 112 12.15 -0.68 1.38
N ARG A 113 13.38 -1.16 1.18
CA ARG A 113 14.11 -1.95 2.18
C ARG A 113 14.33 -1.17 3.49
N ARG A 114 14.77 0.08 3.41
CA ARG A 114 14.96 0.92 4.62
C ARG A 114 13.66 1.10 5.40
N LEU A 115 12.55 1.36 4.71
CA LEU A 115 11.24 1.52 5.36
C LEU A 115 10.75 0.22 5.97
N ALA A 116 10.92 -0.91 5.28
CA ALA A 116 10.57 -2.23 5.79
C ALA A 116 11.38 -2.59 7.06
N SER A 117 12.65 -2.20 7.14
CA SER A 117 13.47 -2.38 8.35
C SER A 117 13.05 -1.44 9.49
N ALA A 118 12.67 -0.19 9.18
CA ALA A 118 12.21 0.76 10.20
C ALA A 118 10.93 0.31 10.90
N GLN A 119 10.04 -0.39 10.18
CA GLN A 119 8.81 -0.98 10.73
C GLN A 119 9.05 -2.11 11.74
N GLN A 120 10.26 -2.69 11.81
CA GLN A 120 10.60 -3.70 12.82
C GLN A 120 11.00 -3.10 14.16
N LEU A 121 11.39 -1.82 14.19
CA LEU A 121 11.76 -1.19 15.43
C LEU A 121 10.48 -1.01 16.26
N PRO A 122 10.46 -1.49 17.53
CA PRO A 122 9.33 -1.18 18.41
C PRO A 122 9.13 0.33 18.40
N PRO A 123 7.87 0.82 18.48
CA PRO A 123 7.63 2.25 18.58
C PRO A 123 8.48 2.75 19.74
N GLN A 124 9.47 3.59 19.43
CA GLN A 124 10.27 4.27 20.44
C GLN A 124 9.24 4.92 21.35
N ARG A 125 9.07 4.38 22.58
CA ARG A 125 8.18 4.96 23.57
C ARG A 125 8.71 6.37 23.78
N THR A 126 8.07 7.34 23.13
CA THR A 126 8.31 8.74 23.41
C THR A 126 8.02 8.86 24.92
N PRO A 127 8.94 9.41 25.72
CA PRO A 127 8.64 9.65 27.13
C PRO A 127 7.59 10.76 27.17
N ARG A 128 6.31 10.39 27.02
CA ARG A 128 5.19 11.26 27.35
C ARG A 128 5.24 11.48 28.85
N SER A 129 5.64 12.70 29.21
CA SER A 129 5.10 13.41 30.36
C SER A 129 5.56 12.90 31.74
N ARG A 130 6.82 13.21 32.08
CA ARG A 130 7.19 13.51 33.49
C ARG A 130 6.50 14.78 34.03
N GLU A 131 5.66 15.42 33.21
CA GLU A 131 5.00 16.71 33.43
C GLU A 131 3.53 16.57 33.92
N GLN A 132 3.15 15.41 34.48
CA GLN A 132 1.91 15.28 35.27
C GLN A 132 2.15 15.04 36.77
N ALA A 133 3.42 15.04 37.22
CA ALA A 133 3.79 14.82 38.62
C ALA A 133 4.05 16.11 39.43
N ARG A 134 3.51 17.26 38.99
CA ARG A 134 3.50 18.49 39.79
C ARG A 134 2.13 19.18 39.72
N ARG A 135 1.12 18.55 40.32
CA ARG A 135 0.02 19.32 40.92
C ARG A 135 0.49 19.71 42.33
N PRO A 136 0.70 20.99 42.65
CA PRO A 136 0.79 21.40 44.04
C PRO A 136 -0.56 21.16 44.72
N ALA A 137 -0.52 20.56 45.90
CA ALA A 137 -1.65 20.47 46.81
C ALA A 137 -1.98 21.87 47.35
N GLN A 138 -3.13 22.42 46.98
CA GLN A 138 -3.77 23.61 47.57
C GLN A 138 -5.14 23.76 46.86
N LEU A 139 -6.30 23.92 47.49
CA LEU A 139 -6.66 24.30 48.85
C LEU A 139 -7.88 23.49 49.32
N ASP A 140 -7.83 23.05 50.57
CA ASP A 140 -9.01 23.00 51.44
C ASP A 140 -9.59 24.41 51.58
N LEU A 141 -10.81 24.64 51.09
CA LEU A 141 -11.67 25.74 51.52
C LEU A 141 -13.10 25.40 51.08
N PHE A 142 -14.08 25.63 51.96
CA PHE A 142 -15.52 25.31 51.87
C PHE A 142 -15.89 23.86 52.26
N GLY A 143 -16.58 23.58 53.36
CA GLY A 143 -17.19 24.46 54.37
C GLY A 143 -17.75 23.64 55.53
N ALA A 144 -17.56 24.16 56.74
CA ALA A 144 -18.35 23.81 57.91
C ALA A 144 -18.95 25.11 58.43
N ALA A 145 -20.28 25.20 58.33
CA ALA A 145 -21.15 26.07 59.13
C ALA A 145 -22.55 25.47 59.05
#